data_AF-W8VQ26-F1
#
_entry.id   AF-W8VQ26-F1
#
_cell.length_a   1.000
_cell.length_b   1.000
_cell.length_c   1.000
_cell.angle_alpha   90.00
_cell.angle_beta   90.00
_cell.angle_gamma   90.00
#
_symmetry.space_group_name_H-M   'P 1'
#
loop_
_entity.id
_entity.type
_entity.pdbx_description
1 polymer ?
#
loop_
_entity_poly.entity_id
_entity_poly.type
_entity_poly.pdbx_seq_one_letter_code
_entity_poly.pdbx_strand_id
1 'polypeptide(L)'
;MGVKFNTVRIGNKRKNPNAEILVRQNYDELKSSIKHLIETEFNEEPIEIALVIPEKGFDTKMILENIKNGTLIKTLKKRFPNNQYKGAYCNIERNLFNKLF
;
A
#
# COMPACT_ATOMS: atom_id res chain seq x y z
N MET A 1 9.44 -9.66 14.81
CA MET A 1 8.09 -9.35 14.28
C MET A 1 8.25 -8.23 13.28
N GLY A 2 7.52 -8.26 12.16
CA GLY A 2 7.74 -7.28 11.10
C GLY A 2 6.69 -7.35 10.00
N VAL A 3 6.48 -6.20 9.36
CA VAL A 3 5.57 -6.07 8.23
C VAL A 3 6.36 -6.20 6.94
N LYS A 4 5.95 -7.11 6.08
CA LYS A 4 6.50 -7.24 4.73
C LYS A 4 5.61 -6.49 3.75
N PHE A 5 6.18 -5.49 3.09
CA PHE A 5 5.47 -4.68 2.12
C PHE A 5 5.77 -5.16 0.71
N ASN A 6 4.75 -5.71 0.04
CA ASN A 6 4.81 -5.98 -1.39
C ASN A 6 4.29 -4.73 -2.12
N THR A 7 5.10 -4.08 -2.95
CA THR A 7 4.66 -2.86 -3.64
C THR A 7 4.43 -3.15 -5.10
N VAL A 8 3.30 -2.70 -5.64
CA VAL A 8 2.96 -2.82 -7.06
C VAL A 8 2.62 -1.44 -7.60
N ARG A 9 3.17 -1.11 -8.78
CA ARG A 9 2.86 0.13 -9.48
C ARG A 9 1.99 -0.15 -10.68
N ILE A 10 0.78 0.39 -10.71
CA ILE A 10 -0.10 0.30 -11.87
C ILE A 10 0.32 1.38 -12.88
N GLY A 11 0.69 0.93 -14.09
CA GLY A 11 1.17 1.80 -15.16
C GLY A 11 2.57 2.34 -14.93
N ASN A 12 2.90 3.42 -15.65
CA ASN A 12 4.27 3.92 -15.76
C ASN A 12 4.61 5.02 -14.75
N LYS A 13 5.90 5.34 -14.67
CA LYS A 13 6.41 6.53 -13.97
C LYS A 13 5.75 7.80 -14.48
N ARG A 14 5.50 8.76 -13.58
CA ARG A 14 5.01 10.08 -13.98
C ARG A 14 6.10 10.76 -14.80
N LYS A 15 5.71 11.34 -15.93
CA LYS A 15 6.62 12.18 -16.72
C LYS A 15 7.00 13.46 -15.98
N ASN A 16 6.08 13.99 -15.16
CA ASN A 16 6.32 15.16 -14.34
C ASN A 16 7.07 14.75 -13.05
N PRO A 17 8.30 15.26 -12.81
CA PRO A 17 9.10 14.90 -11.64
C PRO A 17 8.44 15.29 -10.31
N ASN A 18 7.78 16.45 -10.22
CA ASN A 18 7.13 16.89 -8.99
C ASN A 18 5.96 15.98 -8.62
N ALA A 19 5.21 15.53 -9.63
CA ALA A 19 4.15 14.54 -9.46
C ALA A 19 4.71 13.20 -8.95
N GLU A 20 5.87 12.77 -9.47
CA GLU A 20 6.53 11.53 -9.03
C GLU A 20 7.04 11.62 -7.59
N ILE A 21 7.63 12.76 -7.21
CA ILE A 21 8.08 13.01 -5.84
C ILE A 21 6.90 12.93 -4.86
N LEU A 22 5.76 13.53 -5.21
CA LEU A 22 4.59 13.54 -4.34
C LEU A 22 3.97 12.14 -4.19
N VAL A 23 3.96 11.33 -5.27
CA VAL A 23 3.59 9.90 -5.18
C VAL A 23 4.52 9.15 -4.21
N ARG A 24 5.83 9.40 -4.31
CA ARG A 24 6.82 8.75 -3.45
C ARG A 24 6.64 9.14 -1.98
N GLN A 25 6.44 10.41 -1.69
CA GLN A 25 6.17 10.89 -0.33
C GLN A 25 4.92 10.23 0.25
N ASN A 26 3.81 10.21 -0.48
CA ASN A 26 2.59 9.55 -0.03
C ASN A 26 2.76 8.05 0.17
N TYR A 27 3.59 7.39 -0.65
CA TYR A 27 3.95 5.99 -0.46
C TYR A 27 4.74 5.78 0.84
N ASP A 28 5.80 6.56 1.06
CA ASP A 28 6.67 6.44 2.22
C ASP A 28 5.91 6.77 3.53
N GLU A 29 5.03 7.77 3.51
CA GLU A 29 4.17 8.14 4.63
C GLU A 29 3.19 7.01 5.00
N LEU A 30 2.47 6.47 4.02
CA LEU A 30 1.52 5.38 4.25
C LEU A 30 2.23 4.13 4.77
N LYS A 31 3.36 3.76 4.16
CA LYS A 31 4.17 2.62 4.55
C LYS A 31 4.67 2.76 6.00
N SER A 32 5.20 3.93 6.35
CA SER A 32 5.70 4.20 7.69
C SER A 32 4.57 4.18 8.73
N SER A 33 3.42 4.76 8.40
CA SER A 33 2.24 4.80 9.28
C SER A 33 1.69 3.40 9.55
N ILE A 34 1.58 2.55 8.51
CA ILE A 34 1.13 1.16 8.66
C ILE A 34 2.14 0.35 9.48
N LYS A 35 3.44 0.51 9.20
CA LYS A 35 4.50 -0.18 9.93
C LYS A 35 4.44 0.16 11.42
N HIS A 36 4.41 1.45 11.75
CA HIS A 36 4.30 1.91 13.13
C HIS A 36 3.06 1.34 13.81
N LEU A 37 1.88 1.42 13.16
CA LEU A 37 0.64 0.88 13.70
C LEU A 37 0.75 -0.60 14.07
N ILE A 38 1.30 -1.41 13.16
CA ILE A 38 1.41 -2.85 13.40
C ILE A 38 2.42 -3.11 14.51
N GLU A 39 3.59 -2.46 14.49
CA GLU A 39 4.61 -2.63 15.52
C GLU A 39 4.12 -2.19 16.92
N THR A 40 3.21 -1.21 17.01
CA THR A 40 2.67 -0.75 18.30
C THR A 40 1.44 -1.51 18.78
N GLU A 41 0.54 -1.91 17.88
CA GLU A 41 -0.78 -2.44 18.25
C GLU A 41 -0.97 -3.92 17.93
N PHE A 42 -0.14 -4.49 17.05
CA PHE A 42 -0.28 -5.86 16.54
C PHE A 42 1.08 -6.56 16.55
N ASN A 43 1.44 -7.10 17.72
CA ASN A 43 2.68 -7.83 17.91
C ASN A 43 2.50 -9.33 17.56
N GLU A 44 1.93 -9.62 16.39
CA GLU A 44 1.64 -10.98 15.92
C GLU A 44 2.65 -11.44 14.85
N GLU A 45 2.41 -12.60 14.25
CA GLU A 45 3.14 -13.18 13.12
C GLU A 45 3.46 -12.17 12.01
N PRO A 46 4.50 -12.40 11.19
CA PRO A 46 4.84 -11.53 10.08
C PRO A 46 3.63 -11.28 9.15
N ILE A 47 3.27 -10.01 9.01
CA ILE A 47 2.10 -9.59 8.24
C ILE A 47 2.57 -9.14 6.86
N GLU A 48 1.99 -9.72 5.81
CA GLU A 48 2.21 -9.26 4.45
C GLU A 48 1.13 -8.26 4.04
N ILE A 49 1.55 -7.07 3.60
CA ILE A 49 0.65 -6.03 3.11
C ILE A 49 1.10 -5.62 1.72
N ALA A 50 0.15 -5.64 0.78
CA ALA A 50 0.41 -5.13 -0.55
C ALA A 50 0.03 -3.64 -0.65
N LEU A 51 0.98 -2.81 -1.08
CA LEU A 51 0.80 -1.40 -1.40
C LEU A 51 0.71 -1.24 -2.92
N VAL A 52 -0.22 -0.40 -3.36
CA VAL A 52 -0.49 -0.14 -4.77
C VAL A 52 -0.30 1.34 -5.05
N ILE A 53 0.65 1.65 -5.93
CA ILE A 53 0.81 2.98 -6.51
C ILE A 53 -0.12 3.04 -7.74
N PRO A 54 -1.19 3.84 -7.72
CA PRO A 54 -2.17 3.86 -8.80
C PRO A 54 -1.67 4.58 -10.05
N GLU A 55 -2.24 4.22 -11.20
CA GLU A 55 -1.97 4.91 -12.48
C GLU A 55 -2.51 6.34 -12.49
N LYS A 56 -3.45 6.72 -11.62
CA LYS A 56 -3.96 8.09 -11.55
C LYS A 56 -4.03 8.57 -10.10
N GLY A 57 -3.89 9.87 -9.92
CA GLY A 57 -3.79 10.49 -8.61
C GLY A 57 -2.44 10.23 -7.94
N PHE A 58 -2.39 10.57 -6.65
CA PHE A 58 -1.18 10.60 -5.85
C PHE A 58 -1.22 9.67 -4.64
N ASP A 59 -2.42 9.20 -4.27
CA ASP A 59 -2.61 8.43 -3.05
C ASP A 59 -2.25 6.97 -3.27
N THR A 60 -1.22 6.52 -2.58
CA THR A 60 -0.92 5.09 -2.47
C THR A 60 -2.08 4.38 -1.78
N LYS A 61 -2.43 3.21 -2.31
CA LYS A 61 -3.48 2.35 -1.77
C LYS A 61 -2.88 1.09 -1.14
N MET A 62 -3.65 0.37 -0.34
CA MET A 62 -3.30 -0.89 0.29
C MET A 62 -4.37 -1.93 0.01
N ILE A 63 -3.95 -3.19 -0.08
CA ILE A 63 -4.82 -4.34 -0.27
C ILE A 63 -4.95 -5.06 1.07
N LEU A 64 -6.19 -5.26 1.51
CA LEU A 64 -6.50 -5.88 2.79
C LEU A 64 -6.94 -7.35 2.64
N GLU A 65 -7.20 -7.82 1.42
CA GLU A 65 -7.76 -9.14 1.12
C GLU A 65 -6.88 -10.30 1.60
N ASN A 66 -5.56 -10.10 1.65
CA ASN A 66 -4.60 -11.12 2.08
C ASN A 66 -4.36 -11.15 3.60
N ILE A 67 -4.96 -10.23 4.36
CA ILE A 67 -4.77 -10.16 5.81
C ILE A 67 -5.79 -11.07 6.49
N LYS A 68 -5.33 -12.06 7.26
CA LYS A 68 -6.21 -13.00 7.99
C LYS A 68 -6.80 -12.39 9.28
N ASN A 69 -6.08 -11.46 9.90
CA ASN A 69 -6.51 -10.85 11.17
C ASN A 69 -7.62 -9.81 10.93
N GLY A 70 -8.86 -10.18 11.27
CA GLY A 70 -10.04 -9.32 11.10
C GLY A 70 -10.02 -8.05 11.95
N THR A 71 -9.38 -8.07 13.12
CA THR A 71 -9.20 -6.89 13.97
C THR A 71 -8.26 -5.89 13.31
N LEU A 72 -7.14 -6.38 12.77
CA LEU A 72 -6.21 -5.55 12.00
C LEU A 72 -6.89 -4.93 10.78
N ILE A 73 -7.67 -5.72 10.02
CA ILE A 73 -8.43 -5.18 8.88
C ILE A 73 -9.36 -4.04 9.31
N LYS A 74 -10.10 -4.21 10.41
CA LYS A 74 -11.00 -3.17 10.94
C LYS A 74 -10.22 -1.91 11.33
N THR A 75 -9.10 -2.06 12.02
CA THR A 75 -8.25 -0.93 12.42
C THR A 75 -7.68 -0.19 11.22
N LEU A 76 -7.14 -0.92 10.23
CA LEU A 76 -6.61 -0.34 9.00
C LEU A 76 -7.69 0.40 8.21
N LYS A 77 -8.89 -0.17 8.09
CA LYS A 77 -10.03 0.49 7.44
C LYS A 77 -10.46 1.78 8.16
N LYS A 78 -10.42 1.78 9.50
CA LYS A 78 -10.80 2.93 10.32
C LYS A 78 -9.77 4.05 10.23
N ARG A 79 -8.46 3.74 10.27
CA ARG A 79 -7.40 4.75 10.23
C ARG A 79 -7.05 5.25 8.84
N PHE A 80 -7.18 4.40 7.83
CA PHE A 80 -6.83 4.73 6.45
C PHE A 80 -8.01 4.47 5.49
N PRO A 81 -9.15 5.17 5.68
CA PRO A 81 -10.36 4.92 4.90
C PRO A 81 -10.17 5.16 3.40
N ASN A 82 -9.36 6.16 3.05
CA ASN A 82 -9.14 6.57 1.66
C ASN A 82 -8.03 5.79 0.95
N ASN A 83 -7.23 5.01 1.68
CA ASN A 83 -6.10 4.27 1.11
C ASN A 83 -6.47 2.83 0.75
N GLN A 84 -7.74 2.44 0.74
CA GLN A 84 -8.12 1.08 0.35
C GLN A 84 -8.12 0.92 -1.17
N TYR A 85 -7.40 -0.08 -1.67
CA TYR A 85 -7.48 -0.46 -3.08
C TYR A 85 -8.80 -1.19 -3.34
N LYS A 86 -9.60 -0.69 -4.27
CA LYS A 86 -10.90 -1.26 -4.68
C LYS A 86 -10.91 -1.73 -6.13
N GLY A 87 -9.75 -1.76 -6.78
CA GLY A 87 -9.61 -2.18 -8.17
C GLY A 87 -9.53 -3.70 -8.30
N ALA A 88 -9.68 -4.20 -9.53
CA ALA A 88 -9.60 -5.63 -9.80
C ALA A 88 -8.18 -6.18 -9.61
N TYR A 89 -8.06 -7.37 -9.01
CA TYR A 89 -6.78 -8.02 -8.75
C TYR A 89 -5.94 -8.28 -10.01
N CYS A 90 -6.61 -8.53 -11.15
CA CYS A 90 -5.95 -8.71 -12.45
C CYS A 90 -5.09 -7.49 -12.87
N ASN A 91 -5.39 -6.29 -12.38
CA ASN A 91 -4.56 -5.11 -12.63
C ASN A 91 -3.24 -5.15 -11.86
N ILE A 92 -3.20 -5.85 -10.72
CA ILE A 92 -1.99 -6.00 -9.92
C ILE A 92 -1.07 -7.01 -10.61
N GLU A 93 -1.61 -8.17 -10.98
CA GLU A 93 -0.86 -9.25 -11.66
C GLU A 93 -0.16 -8.75 -12.93
N ARG A 94 -0.87 -7.98 -13.75
CA ARG A 94 -0.33 -7.39 -15.00
C ARG A 94 0.82 -6.42 -14.77
N ASN A 95 0.98 -5.90 -13.55
CA ASN A 95 1.91 -4.82 -13.23
C ASN A 95 2.95 -5.23 -12.18
N LEU A 96 3.07 -6.52 -11.84
CA LEU A 96 4.01 -7.03 -10.83
C LEU A 96 5.48 -6.68 -11.11
N PHE A 97 5.85 -6.54 -12.39
CA PHE A 97 7.23 -6.29 -12.82
C PHE A 97 7.54 -4.81 -13.08
N ASN A 98 6.59 -3.90 -12.81
CA ASN A 98 6.81 -2.48 -13.06
C ASN A 98 7.84 -1.89 -12.10
N LYS A 99 8.70 -1.01 -12.61
CA LYS A 99 9.64 -0.25 -11.79
C LYS A 99 8.86 0.68 -10.84
N LEU A 100 9.18 0.61 -9.56
CA LEU A 100 8.50 1.36 -8.50
C LEU A 100 8.77 2.87 -8.59
N PHE A 101 10.03 3.28 -8.69
CA PHE A 101 10.49 4.67 -8.78
C PHE A 101 11.74 4.79 -9.64
#